data_AF-A0A1Q3L7U6-F1
#
_entry.id   AF-A0A1Q3L7U6-F1
#
_cell.length_a   1.000
_cell.length_b   1.000
_cell.length_c   1.000
_cell.angle_alpha   90.00
_cell.angle_beta   90.00
_cell.angle_gamma   90.00
#
_symmetry.space_group_name_H-M   'P 1'
#
loop_
_entity.id
_entity.type
_entity.pdbx_description
1 polymer ?
#
loop_
_entity_poly.entity_id
_entity_poly.type
_entity_poly.pdbx_seq_one_letter_code
_entity_poly.pdbx_strand_id
1 'polypeptide(L)'
;MRIIALLAEERLHVSELARRIGMSRPLLYMHLTKLEEAGFVAGRLELSEEGKAHKYFELLPFELVISTETIVDAIAADPTDGEE
;
A
#
# COMPACT_ATOMS: atom_id res chain seq x y z
N MET A 1 1.11 -1.54 6.34
CA MET A 1 1.05 -0.14 6.83
C MET A 1 2.24 0.74 6.48
N ARG A 2 3.51 0.30 6.60
CA ARG A 2 4.69 1.17 6.34
C ARG A 2 4.74 1.83 4.95
N ILE A 3 4.29 1.13 3.90
CA ILE A 3 4.20 1.67 2.54
C ILE A 3 3.20 2.83 2.48
N ILE A 4 1.98 2.61 2.98
CA ILE A 4 0.91 3.61 3.04
C ILE A 4 1.36 4.84 3.82
N ALA A 5 1.99 4.65 4.98
CA ALA A 5 2.46 5.76 5.81
C ALA A 5 3.47 6.65 5.08
N LEU A 6 4.45 6.07 4.38
CA LEU A 6 5.43 6.86 3.63
C LEU A 6 4.81 7.55 2.40
N LEU A 7 3.87 6.90 1.71
CA LEU A 7 3.20 7.48 0.56
C LEU A 7 2.14 8.54 0.92
N ALA A 8 1.71 8.59 2.18
CA ALA A 8 0.83 9.63 2.70
C ALA A 8 1.54 10.98 2.87
N GLU A 9 2.86 10.96 3.09
CA GLU A 9 3.68 12.18 3.21
C GLU A 9 4.00 12.75 1.83
N GLU A 10 4.42 11.90 0.90
CA GLU A 10 4.79 12.30 -0.45
C GLU A 10 4.76 11.11 -1.42
N ARG A 11 4.66 11.40 -2.72
CA ARG A 11 4.89 10.40 -3.76
C ARG A 11 6.37 10.02 -3.81
N LEU A 12 6.66 8.73 -3.94
CA LEU A 12 8.04 8.23 -3.91
C LEU A 12 8.33 7.30 -5.08
N HIS A 13 9.58 7.32 -5.55
CA HIS A 13 10.06 6.29 -6.46
C HIS A 13 10.29 4.97 -5.75
N VAL A 14 10.14 3.85 -6.48
CA VAL A 14 10.34 2.49 -5.93
C VAL A 14 11.70 2.31 -5.23
N SER A 15 12.78 2.83 -5.82
CA SER A 15 14.12 2.68 -5.23
C SER A 15 14.27 3.42 -3.90
N GLU A 16 13.67 4.59 -3.77
CA GLU A 16 13.70 5.37 -2.54
C GLU A 16 12.83 4.74 -1.45
N LEU A 17 11.61 4.35 -1.83
CA LEU A 17 10.68 3.66 -0.94
C LEU A 17 11.28 2.36 -0.38
N ALA A 18 11.95 1.57 -1.22
CA ALA A 18 12.67 0.36 -0.80
C ALA A 18 13.76 0.67 0.24
N ARG A 19 14.54 1.76 0.03
CA ARG A 19 15.58 2.20 0.95
C ARG A 19 15.00 2.65 2.30
N ARG A 20 13.94 3.48 2.29
CA ARG A 20 13.29 3.98 3.52
C ARG A 20 12.63 2.86 4.33
N ILE A 21 12.04 1.87 3.67
CA ILE A 21 11.41 0.72 4.33
C ILE A 21 12.45 -0.32 4.78
N GLY A 22 13.64 -0.36 4.17
CA GLY A 22 14.63 -1.41 4.40
C GLY A 22 14.20 -2.74 3.78
N MET A 23 13.59 -2.69 2.60
CA MET A 23 13.04 -3.84 1.89
C MET A 23 13.73 -4.03 0.55
N SER A 24 13.89 -5.29 0.10
CA SER A 24 14.37 -5.55 -1.26
C SER A 24 13.38 -5.03 -2.30
N ARG A 25 13.88 -4.53 -3.44
CA ARG A 25 13.03 -4.04 -4.53
C ARG A 25 12.01 -5.09 -5.02
N PRO A 26 12.37 -6.38 -5.21
CA PRO A 26 11.39 -7.39 -5.64
C PRO A 26 10.23 -7.57 -4.66
N LEU A 27 10.52 -7.63 -3.35
CA LEU A 27 9.46 -7.76 -2.33
C LEU A 27 8.58 -6.52 -2.29
N LEU A 28 9.17 -5.33 -2.41
CA LEU A 28 8.41 -4.09 -2.48
C LEU A 28 7.49 -4.06 -3.71
N TYR A 29 7.96 -4.51 -4.88
CA TYR A 29 7.11 -4.61 -6.07
C TYR A 29 5.90 -5.51 -5.83
N MET A 30 6.06 -6.67 -5.18
CA MET A 30 4.93 -7.55 -4.87
C MET A 30 3.88 -6.86 -3.99
N HIS A 31 4.31 -6.08 -2.99
CA HIS A 31 3.39 -5.32 -2.15
C HIS A 31 2.72 -4.17 -2.90
N LEU A 32 3.47 -3.42 -3.71
CA LEU A 32 2.94 -2.30 -4.48
C LEU A 32 1.93 -2.79 -5.53
N THR A 33 2.19 -3.92 -6.20
CA THR A 33 1.24 -4.54 -7.13
C THR A 33 -0.08 -4.87 -6.43
N LYS A 34 -0.04 -5.53 -5.26
CA LYS A 34 -1.26 -5.86 -4.50
C LYS A 34 -2.03 -4.62 -4.06
N LEU A 35 -1.32 -3.58 -3.63
CA LEU A 35 -1.94 -2.32 -3.22
C LEU A 35 -2.53 -1.56 -4.42
N GLU A 36 -1.88 -1.62 -5.58
CA GLU A 36 -2.33 -1.00 -6.84
C GLU A 36 -3.59 -1.72 -7.35
N GLU A 37 -3.59 -3.06 -7.34
CA GLU A 37 -4.76 -3.89 -7.69
C GLU A 37 -5.95 -3.67 -6.74
N ALA A 38 -5.69 -3.42 -5.46
CA ALA A 38 -6.72 -3.08 -4.48
C ALA A 38 -7.15 -1.60 -4.50
N GLY A 39 -6.56 -0.77 -5.37
CA GLY A 39 -6.94 0.64 -5.52
C GLY A 39 -6.42 1.58 -4.43
N PHE A 40 -5.43 1.17 -3.63
CA PHE A 40 -4.85 2.01 -2.58
C PHE A 40 -3.72 2.92 -3.07
N VAL A 41 -3.03 2.54 -4.15
CA VAL A 41 -1.91 3.31 -4.71
C VAL A 41 -2.00 3.34 -6.23
N ALA A 42 -1.36 4.32 -6.85
CA ALA A 42 -1.20 4.38 -8.30
C ALA A 42 0.28 4.52 -8.68
N GLY A 43 0.73 3.72 -9.64
CA GLY A 43 2.07 3.77 -10.20
C GLY A 43 2.13 4.57 -11.51
N ARG A 44 3.02 5.57 -11.61
CA ARG A 44 3.25 6.34 -12.84
C ARG A 44 4.70 6.25 -13.29
N LEU A 45 4.91 6.02 -14.59
CA LEU A 45 6.23 6.12 -15.21
C LEU A 45 6.49 7.58 -15.60
N GLU A 46 7.52 8.17 -15.03
CA GLU A 46 7.97 9.53 -15.37
C GLU A 46 9.39 9.47 -15.92
N LEU A 47 9.64 10.23 -16.98
CA LEU A 47 10.98 10.41 -17.54
C LEU A 47 11.69 11.51 -16.75
N SER A 48 12.88 11.22 -16.27
CA SER A 48 13.79 12.24 -15.75
C SER A 48 14.36 13.10 -16.88
N GLU A 49 14.91 14.26 -16.53
CA GLU A 49 15.62 15.15 -17.46
C GLU A 49 16.81 14.46 -18.15
N GLU A 50 17.38 13.44 -17.52
CA GLU A 50 18.46 12.60 -18.06
C GLU A 50 17.93 11.47 -18.98
N GLY A 51 16.62 11.42 -19.26
CA GLY A 51 15.99 10.41 -20.12
C GLY A 51 15.76 9.06 -19.46
N LYS A 52 16.07 8.92 -18.17
CA LYS A 52 15.81 7.69 -17.41
C LYS A 52 14.37 7.65 -16.93
N ALA A 53 13.67 6.57 -17.25
CA ALA A 53 12.31 6.32 -16.76
C ALA A 53 12.35 5.82 -15.31
N HIS A 54 11.55 6.45 -14.45
CA HIS A 54 11.37 6.05 -13.07
C HIS A 54 9.90 5.82 -12.76
N LYS A 55 9.58 4.69 -12.12
CA LYS A 55 8.22 4.43 -11.60
C LYS A 55 8.06 5.11 -10.23
N TYR A 56 7.21 6.12 -10.17
CA TYR A 56 6.70 6.70 -8.93
C TYR A 56 5.44 5.97 -8.48
N PHE A 57 5.21 5.99 -7.18
CA PHE A 57 3.93 5.60 -6.58
C PHE A 57 3.41 6.73 -5.71
N GLU A 58 2.10 6.87 -5.71
CA GLU A 58 1.36 7.80 -4.85
C GLU A 58 0.19 7.07 -4.18
N LEU A 59 -0.24 7.58 -3.02
CA LEU A 59 -1.41 7.07 -2.32
C LEU A 59 -2.68 7.60 -2.99
N LEU A 60 -3.65 6.72 -3.21
CA LEU A 60 -4.99 7.13 -3.61
C LEU A 60 -5.83 7.45 -2.36
N PRO A 61 -6.81 8.36 -2.44
CA PRO A 61 -7.68 8.67 -1.30
C PRO A 61 -8.55 7.46 -0.96
N PHE A 62 -8.52 7.04 0.30
CA PHE A 62 -9.41 6.03 0.86
C PHE A 62 -9.66 6.34 2.34
N GLU A 63 -10.73 5.75 2.89
CA GLU A 63 -11.10 5.91 4.29
C GLU A 63 -11.27 4.55 4.96
N LEU A 64 -10.92 4.47 6.24
CA LEU A 64 -11.26 3.34 7.10
C LEU A 64 -12.35 3.81 8.07
N VAL A 65 -13.56 3.34 7.86
CA VAL A 65 -14.70 3.66 8.72
C VAL A 65 -14.92 2.52 9.70
N ILE A 66 -14.88 2.82 10.99
CA ILE A 66 -15.24 1.87 12.06
C ILE A 66 -16.65 2.21 12.52
N SER A 67 -17.61 1.39 12.13
CA SER A 67 -19.01 1.50 12.57
C SER A 67 -19.41 0.31 13.44
N THR A 68 -20.56 0.41 14.11
CA THR A 68 -21.13 -0.73 14.85
C THR A 68 -21.33 -1.95 13.95
N GLU A 69 -21.78 -1.74 12.70
CA GLU A 69 -21.94 -2.79 11.69
C GLU A 69 -20.59 -3.45 11.37
N THR A 70 -19.54 -2.65 11.10
CA THR A 70 -18.19 -3.17 10.85
C THR A 70 -17.67 -4.03 12.00
N ILE A 71 -17.98 -3.67 13.25
CA ILE A 71 -17.58 -4.45 14.43
C ILE A 71 -18.37 -5.76 14.51
N VAL A 72 -19.68 -5.72 14.29
CA VAL A 72 -20.55 -6.91 14.31
C VAL A 72 -20.12 -7.90 13.21
N ASP A 73 -19.89 -7.41 12.00
CA ASP A 73 -19.42 -8.23 10.87
C ASP A 73 -18.05 -8.84 11.14
N ALA A 74 -17.14 -8.09 11.75
CA ALA A 74 -15.81 -8.59 12.10
C ALA A 74 -15.87 -9.74 13.13
N ILE A 75 -16.78 -9.66 14.11
CA ILE A 75 -17.01 -10.75 15.06
C ILE A 75 -17.63 -11.96 14.35
N ALA A 76 -18.63 -11.75 13.48
CA ALA A 76 -19.29 -12.84 12.76
C ALA A 76 -18.35 -13.57 11.77
N ALA A 77 -17.35 -12.88 11.24
CA ALA A 77 -16.35 -13.44 10.34
C ALA A 77 -15.18 -14.12 11.06
N ASP A 78 -15.07 -14.00 12.39
CA ASP A 78 -14.06 -14.67 13.19
C ASP A 78 -14.46 -16.16 13.34
N PRO A 79 -13.73 -17.12 12.73
CA PRO A 79 -14.07 -18.54 12.80
C PRO A 79 -13.84 -19.15 14.19
N THR A 80 -13.49 -18.34 15.19
CA THR A 80 -13.20 -18.78 16.56
C THR A 80 -14.49 -18.92 17.38
N ASP A 81 -15.39 -19.79 16.92
CA ASP A 81 -16.45 -20.37 17.76
C ASP A 81 -16.18 -21.87 17.88
N GLY A 82 -15.54 -22.27 19.00
CA GLY A 82 -15.61 -23.63 19.53
C GLY A 82 -14.35 -24.50 19.50
N GLU A 83 -13.31 -24.12 20.23
CA GLU A 83 -12.54 -25.13 21.00
C GLU A 83 -12.91 -24.92 22.48
N GLU A 84 -13.88 -25.73 22.95
CA GLU A 84 -14.10 -26.00 24.38
C GLU A 84 -12.99 -26.88 24.94
#